data_AF-G7GMY4-F1
#
_entry.id   AF-G7GMY4-F1
#
_cell.length_a   1.000
_cell.length_b   1.000
_cell.length_c   1.000
_cell.angle_alpha   90.00
_cell.angle_beta   90.00
_cell.angle_gamma   90.00
#
_symmetry.space_group_name_H-M   'P 1'
#
loop_
_entity.id
_entity.type
_entity.pdbx_description
1 polymer ?
#
loop_
_entity_poly.entity_id
_entity_poly.type
_entity_poly.pdbx_seq_one_letter_code
_entity_poly.pdbx_strand_id
1 'polypeptide(L)' 'MSTTHTKTQRRCPTCGELLFLRHDMTHAPGGQDRTDVMLVCRNEACAQPARHLSTEYQSA' A
#
# COMPACT_ATOMS: atom_id res chain seq x y z
N MET A 1 -11.56 -14.58 20.11
CA MET A 1 -11.04 -13.20 20.15
C MET A 1 -9.81 -13.13 19.26
N SER A 2 -9.94 -12.63 18.03
CA SER A 2 -8.83 -12.55 17.07
C SER A 2 -8.11 -11.22 17.25
N THR A 3 -6.86 -11.27 17.68
CA THR A 3 -5.97 -10.11 17.76
C THR A 3 -5.29 -9.91 16.41
N THR A 4 -5.44 -8.72 15.82
CA THR A 4 -4.50 -8.24 14.80
C THR A 4 -4.30 -6.75 14.99
N HIS A 5 -3.40 -6.42 15.93
CA HIS A 5 -2.83 -5.09 16.03
C HIS A 5 -1.94 -4.86 14.81
N THR A 6 -2.26 -3.90 13.94
CA THR A 6 -1.25 -2.98 13.38
C THR A 6 -1.90 -1.78 12.72
N LYS A 7 -2.67 -1.01 13.49
CA LYS A 7 -2.88 0.41 13.18
C LYS A 7 -1.58 1.18 13.51
N THR A 8 -0.47 0.82 12.87
CA THR A 8 0.64 1.77 12.76
C THR A 8 0.19 2.81 11.75
N GLN A 9 -0.49 3.86 12.23
CA GLN A 9 -0.70 5.08 11.49
C GLN A 9 0.68 5.69 11.23
N ARG A 10 1.39 5.14 10.24
CA ARG A 10 2.68 5.66 9.81
C ARG A 10 2.41 7.07 9.29
N ARG A 11 3.10 8.06 9.83
CA ARG A 11 3.01 9.44 9.34
C ARG A 11 4.10 9.67 8.31
N CYS A 12 3.79 10.48 7.32
CA CYS A 12 4.69 10.93 6.30
C CYS A 12 5.79 11.78 6.98
N PRO A 13 7.08 11.41 6.93
CA PRO A 13 8.14 12.20 7.54
C PRO A 13 8.31 13.58 6.91
N THR A 14 7.80 13.80 5.68
CA THR A 14 7.95 15.07 4.97
C THR A 14 6.86 16.09 5.33
N CYS A 15 5.60 15.67 5.36
CA CYS A 15 4.46 16.58 5.59
C CYS A 15 3.66 16.25 6.88
N GLY A 16 4.05 15.23 7.64
CA GLY A 16 3.38 14.85 8.90
C GLY A 16 2.03 14.14 8.72
N GLU A 17 1.51 14.11 7.50
CA GLU A 17 0.19 13.56 7.18
C GLU A 17 0.15 12.03 7.31
N LEU A 18 -1.04 11.46 7.45
CA LEU A 18 -1.21 10.01 7.52
C LEU A 18 -0.80 9.34 6.21
N LEU A 19 -0.02 8.28 6.33
CA LEU A 19 0.22 7.34 5.25
C LEU A 19 -0.90 6.28 5.26
N PHE A 20 -1.37 5.90 4.08
CA PHE A 20 -2.39 4.87 3.91
C PHE A 20 -1.88 3.77 2.99
N LEU A 21 -2.44 2.58 3.18
CA LEU A 21 -2.18 1.42 2.34
C LEU A 21 -3.01 1.53 1.06
N ARG A 22 -2.34 1.42 -0.08
CA ARG A 22 -2.92 1.35 -1.41
C ARG A 22 -2.59 -0.03 -2.00
N HIS A 23 -3.60 -0.70 -2.52
CA HIS A 23 -3.46 -2.00 -3.18
C HIS A 23 -3.76 -1.79 -4.66
N ASP A 24 -2.73 -1.90 -5.50
CA ASP A 24 -2.88 -1.79 -6.95
C ASP A 24 -2.91 -3.19 -7.55
N MET A 25 -4.11 -3.63 -7.93
CA MET A 25 -4.34 -4.91 -8.59
C MET A 25 -4.09 -4.78 -10.09
N THR A 26 -3.25 -5.65 -10.61
CA THR A 26 -2.94 -5.80 -12.02
C THR A 26 -3.37 -7.20 -12.45
N HIS A 27 -4.41 -7.27 -13.27
CA HIS A 27 -4.88 -8.53 -13.87
C HIS A 27 -4.08 -8.81 -15.14
N ALA A 28 -3.24 -9.85 -15.10
CA ALA A 28 -2.51 -10.28 -16.29
C ALA A 28 -3.40 -11.21 -17.14
N PRO A 29 -3.51 -10.98 -18.47
CA PRO A 29 -4.25 -11.87 -19.37
C PRO A 29 -3.45 -13.17 -19.56
N GLY A 30 -3.51 -14.08 -18.58
CA GLY A 30 -2.69 -15.29 -18.57
C GLY A 30 -2.59 -16.05 -17.24
N GLY A 31 -3.20 -15.56 -16.15
CA GLY A 31 -3.48 -16.43 -14.99
C GLY A 31 -2.76 -16.09 -13.68
N GLN A 32 -2.17 -14.90 -13.53
CA GLN A 32 -1.74 -14.42 -12.22
C GLN A 32 -2.21 -12.99 -11.97
N ASP A 33 -3.02 -12.84 -10.95
CA ASP A 33 -3.36 -11.53 -10.41
C ASP A 33 -2.23 -11.04 -9.53
N ARG A 34 -1.74 -9.85 -9.83
CA ARG A 34 -0.66 -9.22 -9.08
C ARG A 34 -1.22 -8.04 -8.29
N THR A 35 -1.09 -8.06 -6.97
CA THR A 35 -1.47 -6.95 -6.10
C THR A 35 -0.22 -6.30 -5.54
N ASP A 36 0.07 -5.06 -5.95
CA ASP A 36 1.14 -4.27 -5.35
C ASP A 36 0.60 -3.48 -4.15
N VAL A 37 1.15 -3.77 -2.97
CA VAL A 37 0.84 -3.08 -1.73
C VAL A 37 1.82 -1.93 -1.56
N MET A 38 1.31 -0.71 -1.59
CA MET A 38 2.08 0.51 -1.46
C MET A 38 1.60 1.36 -0.28
N LEU A 39 2.54 2.08 0.32
CA LEU A 39 2.28 3.07 1.34
C LEU A 39 2.34 4.46 0.70
N VAL A 40 1.20 5.16 0.66
CA VAL A 40 1.05 6.45 -0.03
C VAL A 40 0.71 7.54 0.97
N CYS A 41 1.25 8.73 0.76
CA CYS A 41 0.87 9.90 1.54
C CYS A 41 -0.54 10.35 1.15
N ARG A 42 -1.40 10.60 2.14
CA ARG A 42 -2.74 11.15 1.89
C ARG A 42 -2.69 12.53 1.22
N ASN A 43 -1.66 13.32 1.51
CA ASN A 43 -1.48 14.60 0.88
C ASN A 43 -0.81 14.41 -0.49
N GLU A 44 -1.60 14.50 -1.56
CA GLU A 44 -1.12 14.39 -2.95
C GLU A 44 -0.15 15.51 -3.35
N ALA A 45 -0.18 16.65 -2.66
CA ALA A 45 0.79 17.74 -2.85
C ALA A 45 2.14 17.45 -2.16
N CYS A 46 2.22 16.40 -1.34
CA CYS A 46 3.44 16.00 -0.67
C CYS A 46 4.30 15.21 -1.66
N ALA A 47 5.50 15.72 -1.98
CA ALA A 47 6.44 15.16 -2.96
C ALA A 47 7.02 13.77 -2.60
N GLN A 48 6.48 13.10 -1.57
CA GLN A 48 7.01 11.82 -1.14
C GLN A 48 6.54 10.70 -2.09
N PRO A 49 7.47 9.93 -2.68
CA PRO A 49 7.11 8.83 -3.56
C PRO A 49 6.36 7.74 -2.77
N ALA A 50 5.39 7.10 -3.43
CA ALA A 50 4.74 5.91 -2.91
C ALA A 50 5.81 4.87 -2.53
N ARG A 51 5.79 4.40 -1.29
CA ARG A 51 6.74 3.39 -0.82
C ARG A 51 6.14 2.01 -1.04
N HIS A 52 6.73 1.23 -1.94
CA HIS A 52 6.38 -0.17 -2.13
C HIS A 52 6.65 -0.97 -0.85
N LEU A 53 5.69 -1.79 -0.44
CA LEU A 53 5.77 -2.66 0.73
C LEU A 53 5.92 -4.13 0.34
N SER A 54 5.03 -4.61 -0.51
CA SER A 54 5.00 -5.99 -0.96
C SER A 54 4.29 -6.12 -2.30
N THR A 55 4.58 -7.19 -3.02
CA THR A 55 3.80 -7.63 -4.17
C THR A 55 3.24 -9.00 -3.83
N GLU A 56 1.92 -9.13 -3.88
CA GLU A 56 1.21 -10.39 -3.68
C GLU A 56 0.80 -10.94 -5.05
N TYR A 57 0.96 -12.25 -5.22
CA TYR A 57 0.51 -12.94 -6.43
C TYR A 57 -0.60 -13.90 -6.03
N GLN A 58 -1.79 -13.72 -6.60
CA GLN A 58 -2.87 -14.69 -6.53
C GLN A 58 -2.80 -15.57 -7.76
N SER A 59 -2.45 -16.84 -7.55
CA SER A 59 -2.72 -17.90 -8.50
C SER A 59 -4.21 -18.23 -8.45
N ALA A 60 -4.89 -18.12 -9.59
CA ALA A 60 -6.27 -18.56 -9.76
C ALA A 60 -6.44 -20.06 -9.49
#